data_AF-A0A9W6TS38-F1
#
_entry.id   AF-A0A9W6TS38-F1
#
_cell.length_a   1.000
_cell.length_b   1.000
_cell.length_c   1.000
_cell.angle_alpha   90.00
_cell.angle_beta   90.00
_cell.angle_gamma   90.00
#
_symmetry.space_group_name_H-M   'P 1'
#
loop_
_entity.id
_entity.type
_entity.pdbx_description
1 polymer ?
#
loop_
_entity_poly.entity_id
_entity_poly.type
_entity_poly.pdbx_seq_one_letter_code
_entity_poly.pdbx_strand_id
1 'polypeptide(L)'
;MLKFLGFTDDFFFAFDSIGGIETGSITELFGEFRTGKTQLCHQLCVTCQLPVDRGGGEGKALYIDTEGTFRPQRLQAIAERYGLDGDSVLDNVAFARAYNSEHQMQLLVQASAMMAESRFALVIVDSATALFRTDYSGRGELAARQQELAKYVAWTEGLSAGEAC
;
A
#
# COMPACT_ATOMS: atom_id res chain seq x y z
N MET A 1 -14.21 2.04 16.90
CA MET A 1 -14.96 0.76 16.99
C MET A 1 -14.60 -0.06 15.75
N LEU A 2 -13.46 -0.76 15.77
CA LEU A 2 -13.06 -1.64 14.67
C LEU A 2 -13.90 -2.92 14.74
N LYS A 3 -14.70 -3.18 13.70
CA LYS A 3 -15.33 -4.48 13.48
C LYS A 3 -14.31 -5.40 12.83
N PHE A 4 -13.74 -6.31 13.62
CA PHE A 4 -13.16 -7.55 13.12
C PHE A 4 -14.27 -8.36 12.43
N LEU A 5 -14.19 -8.61 11.13
CA LEU A 5 -15.05 -9.56 10.42
C LEU A 5 -14.41 -10.04 9.11
N GLY A 6 -14.21 -11.37 8.99
CA GLY A 6 -14.39 -12.10 7.74
C GLY A 6 -13.17 -12.29 6.82
N PHE A 7 -12.65 -13.52 6.79
CA PHE A 7 -11.87 -14.05 5.68
C PHE A 7 -12.63 -13.91 4.35
N THR A 8 -12.08 -13.16 3.38
CA THR A 8 -12.09 -13.43 1.92
C THR A 8 -11.31 -12.32 1.22
N ASP A 9 -10.25 -12.73 0.52
CA ASP A 9 -9.48 -12.06 -0.53
C ASP A 9 -9.16 -10.55 -0.44
N ASP A 10 -7.85 -10.33 -0.32
CA ASP A 10 -7.06 -9.14 -0.64
C ASP A 10 -7.17 -7.94 0.31
N PHE A 11 -6.09 -7.78 1.11
CA PHE A 11 -5.80 -6.60 1.92
C PHE A 11 -4.99 -5.60 1.08
N PHE A 12 -5.26 -4.30 1.24
CA PHE A 12 -4.48 -3.23 0.62
C PHE A 12 -4.31 -2.04 1.58
N PHE A 13 -3.17 -1.35 1.53
CA PHE A 13 -2.89 -0.15 2.34
C PHE A 13 -2.83 1.08 1.44
N ALA A 14 -3.43 2.20 1.82
CA ALA A 14 -3.30 3.47 1.11
C ALA A 14 -3.26 4.65 2.09
N PHE A 15 -2.40 5.62 1.80
CA PHE A 15 -2.31 6.94 2.40
C PHE A 15 -2.59 7.96 1.28
N ASP A 16 -3.53 8.88 1.39
CA ASP A 16 -3.55 10.06 0.52
C ASP A 16 -4.41 11.17 1.13
N SER A 17 -4.11 12.43 0.81
CA SER A 17 -5.08 13.52 0.87
C SER A 17 -5.44 13.83 -0.58
N ILE A 18 -6.54 13.36 -1.15
CA ILE A 18 -7.85 14.02 -1.09
C ILE A 18 -8.92 13.09 -1.69
N GLY A 19 -10.15 13.17 -1.14
CA GLY A 19 -11.35 12.60 -1.76
C GLY A 19 -12.02 11.44 -1.03
N GLY A 20 -11.56 11.09 0.18
CA GLY A 20 -12.25 10.12 1.04
C GLY A 20 -11.35 9.17 1.82
N ILE A 21 -10.03 9.17 1.58
CA ILE A 21 -9.03 8.44 2.39
C ILE A 21 -8.39 9.46 3.34
N GLU A 22 -8.35 9.15 4.64
CA GLU A 22 -7.79 10.04 5.65
C GLU A 22 -6.29 9.80 5.77
N THR A 23 -5.49 10.86 5.66
CA THR A 23 -4.07 10.82 6.05
C THR A 23 -3.95 10.54 7.55
N GLY A 24 -2.91 9.82 7.95
CA GLY A 24 -2.77 9.44 9.37
C GLY A 24 -3.62 8.22 9.75
N SER A 25 -4.19 7.53 8.77
CA SER A 25 -5.04 6.35 8.97
C SER A 25 -4.67 5.24 7.98
N ILE A 26 -5.07 4.01 8.31
CA ILE A 26 -5.05 2.90 7.36
C ILE A 26 -6.42 2.83 6.71
N THR A 27 -6.44 2.84 5.38
CA THR A 27 -7.61 2.44 4.61
C THR A 27 -7.37 1.10 3.96
N GLU A 28 -8.32 0.20 4.18
CA GLU A 28 -8.33 -1.13 3.61
C GLU A 28 -9.37 -1.27 2.49
N LEU A 29 -8.94 -1.81 1.36
CA LEU A 29 -9.80 -2.08 0.20
C LEU A 29 -10.04 -3.58 0.05
N PHE A 30 -11.28 -4.01 0.30
CA PHE A 30 -11.69 -5.41 0.17
C PHE A 30 -12.52 -5.68 -1.08
N GLY A 31 -12.41 -6.88 -1.63
CA GLY A 31 -13.26 -7.37 -2.70
C GLY A 31 -12.68 -8.60 -3.38
N GLU A 32 -13.45 -9.28 -4.21
CA GLU A 32 -12.96 -10.45 -4.95
C GLU A 32 -11.79 -10.10 -5.89
N PHE A 33 -11.04 -11.12 -6.31
CA PHE A 33 -10.03 -10.97 -7.35
C PHE A 33 -10.63 -10.34 -8.62
N ARG A 34 -9.89 -9.44 -9.28
CA ARG A 34 -10.32 -8.67 -10.48
C ARG A 34 -11.46 -7.66 -10.28
N THR A 35 -11.78 -7.26 -9.05
CA THR A 35 -12.75 -6.17 -8.79
C THR A 35 -12.19 -4.76 -8.98
N GLY A 36 -10.92 -4.63 -9.41
CA GLY A 36 -10.31 -3.33 -9.75
C GLY A 36 -9.42 -2.72 -8.67
N LYS A 37 -9.17 -3.42 -7.56
CA LYS A 37 -8.32 -2.93 -6.46
C LYS A 37 -6.95 -2.47 -6.95
N THR A 38 -6.16 -3.35 -7.57
CA THR A 38 -4.86 -3.00 -8.18
C THR A 38 -4.93 -1.79 -9.13
N GLN A 39 -6.03 -1.63 -9.89
CA GLN A 39 -6.17 -0.46 -10.77
C GLN A 39 -6.37 0.83 -9.97
N LEU A 40 -7.12 0.78 -8.87
CA LEU A 40 -7.22 1.89 -7.92
C LEU A 40 -5.86 2.19 -7.28
N CYS A 41 -5.05 1.18 -6.97
CA CYS A 41 -3.68 1.34 -6.46
C CYS A 41 -2.80 2.13 -7.45
N HIS A 42 -2.83 1.75 -8.73
CA HIS A 42 -2.10 2.47 -9.80
C HIS A 42 -2.60 3.90 -9.96
N GLN A 43 -3.90 4.13 -9.82
CA GLN A 43 -4.52 5.44 -9.88
C GLN A 43 -4.02 6.33 -8.73
N LEU A 44 -4.02 5.81 -7.50
CA LEU A 44 -3.58 6.52 -6.31
C LEU A 44 -2.09 6.89 -6.39
N CYS A 45 -1.22 6.00 -6.92
CA CYS A 45 0.20 6.31 -7.15
C CYS A 45 0.45 7.57 -7.98
N VAL A 46 -0.48 7.90 -8.89
CA VAL A 46 -0.38 9.09 -9.72
C VAL A 46 -1.04 10.28 -9.04
N THR A 47 -2.25 10.10 -8.49
CA THR A 47 -3.01 11.23 -7.94
C THR A 47 -2.42 11.78 -6.66
N CYS A 48 -1.77 10.96 -5.83
CA CYS A 48 -1.12 11.44 -4.60
C CYS A 48 0.00 12.46 -4.88
N GLN A 49 0.55 12.47 -6.11
CA GLN A 49 1.60 13.39 -6.52
C GLN A 49 1.05 14.76 -6.96
N LEU A 50 -0.27 14.87 -7.19
CA LEU A 50 -0.88 16.13 -7.60
C LEU A 50 -0.81 17.17 -6.47
N PRO A 51 -0.86 18.46 -6.84
CA PRO A 51 -1.07 19.55 -5.90
C PRO A 51 -2.27 19.34 -4.96
N VAL A 52 -2.18 19.88 -3.74
CA VAL A 52 -3.26 19.79 -2.75
C VAL A 52 -4.53 20.49 -3.24
N ASP A 53 -4.40 21.59 -3.98
CA ASP A 53 -5.55 22.26 -4.60
C ASP A 53 -6.19 21.47 -5.77
N ARG A 54 -5.51 20.42 -6.26
CA ARG A 54 -5.96 19.53 -7.33
C ARG A 54 -6.36 18.13 -6.87
N GLY A 55 -6.41 17.88 -5.56
CA GLY A 55 -6.83 16.58 -5.08
C GLY A 55 -5.70 15.57 -4.81
N GLY A 56 -4.45 15.99 -4.70
CA GLY A 56 -3.33 15.11 -4.30
C GLY A 56 -2.64 15.52 -3.00
N GLY A 57 -1.69 14.70 -2.57
CA GLY A 57 -0.92 14.90 -1.33
C GLY A 57 0.41 15.64 -1.50
N GLU A 58 0.75 16.09 -2.72
CA GLU A 58 2.05 16.68 -3.06
C GLU A 58 3.23 15.84 -2.57
N GLY A 59 3.18 14.53 -2.80
CA GLY A 59 4.19 13.61 -2.29
C GLY A 59 4.40 12.38 -3.14
N LYS A 60 5.50 11.69 -2.86
CA LYS A 60 5.86 10.43 -3.52
C LYS A 60 4.93 9.29 -3.11
N ALA A 61 4.90 8.23 -3.92
CA ALA A 61 4.25 6.97 -3.60
C ALA A 61 5.30 5.88 -3.32
N LEU A 62 5.04 5.03 -2.33
CA LEU A 62 5.75 3.77 -2.13
C LEU A 62 4.79 2.63 -2.46
N TYR A 63 5.21 1.69 -3.29
CA TYR A 63 4.42 0.52 -3.70
C TYR A 63 5.17 -0.77 -3.36
N ILE A 64 4.61 -1.54 -2.43
CA ILE A 64 5.06 -2.89 -2.08
C ILE A 64 4.14 -3.89 -2.78
N ASP A 65 4.68 -4.60 -3.76
CA ASP A 65 3.96 -5.60 -4.54
C ASP A 65 4.29 -7.01 -4.02
N THR A 66 3.27 -7.76 -3.64
CA THR A 66 3.39 -9.14 -3.12
C THR A 66 2.98 -10.18 -4.15
N GLU A 67 2.27 -9.79 -5.21
CA GLU A 67 1.66 -10.70 -6.19
C GLU A 67 2.24 -10.53 -7.60
N GLY A 68 3.05 -9.50 -7.85
CA GLY A 68 3.59 -9.18 -9.17
C GLY A 68 2.57 -8.52 -10.07
N THR A 69 1.67 -7.70 -9.52
CA THR A 69 0.58 -7.02 -10.23
C THR A 69 0.98 -5.63 -10.72
N PHE A 70 2.07 -5.05 -10.22
CA PHE A 70 2.50 -3.70 -10.58
C PHE A 70 2.94 -3.61 -12.05
N ARG A 71 2.45 -2.59 -12.75
CA ARG A 71 2.75 -2.35 -14.18
C ARG A 71 3.07 -0.86 -14.39
N PRO A 72 4.35 -0.47 -14.55
CA PRO A 72 4.74 0.94 -14.72
C PRO A 72 4.01 1.64 -15.86
N GLN A 73 3.74 0.93 -16.96
CA GLN A 73 3.04 1.46 -18.13
C GLN A 73 1.60 1.91 -17.79
N ARG A 74 0.99 1.34 -16.74
CA ARG A 74 -0.32 1.80 -16.25
C ARG A 74 -0.23 3.17 -15.60
N LEU A 75 0.83 3.46 -14.86
CA LEU A 75 1.04 4.77 -14.25
C LEU A 75 1.24 5.85 -15.32
N GLN A 76 2.04 5.58 -16.35
CA GLN A 76 2.22 6.51 -17.48
C GLN A 76 0.88 6.84 -18.17
N ALA A 77 0.07 5.81 -18.48
CA ALA A 77 -1.25 6.01 -19.09
C ALA A 77 -2.23 6.78 -18.19
N ILE A 78 -2.09 6.68 -16.86
CA ILE A 78 -2.89 7.47 -15.91
C ILE A 78 -2.35 8.90 -15.84
N ALA A 79 -1.02 9.09 -15.76
CA ALA A 79 -0.35 10.39 -15.74
C ALA A 79 -0.79 11.29 -16.90
N GLU A 80 -0.85 10.74 -18.12
CA GLU A 80 -1.35 11.44 -19.30
C GLU A 80 -2.75 12.03 -19.11
N ARG A 81 -3.65 11.32 -18.41
CA ARG A 81 -5.03 11.80 -18.16
C ARG A 81 -5.08 13.00 -17.22
N TYR A 82 -4.06 13.18 -16.38
CA TYR A 82 -3.93 14.29 -15.45
C TYR A 82 -3.03 15.42 -15.97
N GLY A 83 -2.49 15.26 -17.19
CA GLY A 83 -1.56 16.20 -17.81
C GLY A 83 -0.17 16.19 -17.16
N LEU A 84 0.23 15.05 -16.59
CA LEU A 84 1.54 14.86 -15.96
C LEU A 84 2.50 14.16 -16.93
N ASP A 85 3.80 14.44 -16.77
CA ASP A 85 4.85 13.69 -17.45
C ASP A 85 5.00 12.30 -16.84
N GLY A 86 4.91 11.26 -17.68
CA GLY A 86 4.87 9.87 -17.21
C GLY A 86 6.17 9.42 -16.54
N ASP A 87 7.31 9.88 -17.04
CA ASP A 87 8.62 9.50 -16.48
C ASP A 87 8.87 10.18 -15.13
N SER A 88 8.52 11.46 -15.02
CA SER A 88 8.52 12.19 -13.75
C SER A 88 7.62 11.55 -12.69
N VAL A 89 6.46 11.03 -13.10
CA VAL A 89 5.56 10.28 -12.21
C VAL A 89 6.21 8.98 -11.73
N LEU A 90 6.88 8.24 -12.62
CA LEU A 90 7.56 7.00 -12.28
C LEU A 90 8.75 7.24 -11.32
N ASP A 91 9.53 8.30 -11.51
CA ASP A 91 10.64 8.68 -10.63
C ASP A 91 10.18 8.99 -9.19
N ASN A 92 8.92 9.38 -9.02
CA ASN A 92 8.29 9.64 -7.73
C ASN A 92 7.58 8.40 -7.13
N VAL A 93 7.66 7.24 -7.78
CA VAL A 93 7.14 5.98 -7.23
C VAL A 93 8.30 5.05 -6.84
N ALA A 94 8.54 4.95 -5.54
CA ALA A 94 9.40 3.90 -5.00
C ALA A 94 8.66 2.56 -5.09
N PHE A 95 9.30 1.54 -5.67
CA PHE A 95 8.73 0.22 -5.87
C PHE A 95 9.60 -0.86 -5.23
N ALA A 96 8.97 -1.78 -4.50
CA ALA A 96 9.61 -2.98 -3.97
C ALA A 96 8.72 -4.20 -4.15
N ARG A 97 9.34 -5.36 -4.38
CA ARG A 97 8.62 -6.63 -4.47
C ARG A 97 8.91 -7.48 -3.23
N ALA A 98 7.86 -7.83 -2.49
CA ALA A 98 7.95 -8.77 -1.38
C ALA A 98 7.84 -10.21 -1.91
N TYR A 99 8.59 -11.14 -1.30
CA TYR A 99 8.64 -12.54 -1.73
C TYR A 99 8.11 -13.52 -0.68
N ASN A 100 8.06 -13.09 0.59
CA ASN A 100 7.48 -13.80 1.73
C ASN A 100 7.07 -12.78 2.81
N SER A 101 6.34 -13.23 3.83
CA SER A 101 5.80 -12.39 4.90
C SER A 101 6.89 -11.69 5.73
N GLU A 102 8.04 -12.33 5.96
CA GLU A 102 9.18 -11.72 6.65
C GLU A 102 9.79 -10.58 5.83
N HIS A 103 10.02 -10.79 4.53
CA HIS A 103 10.54 -9.76 3.63
C HIS A 103 9.55 -8.60 3.52
N GLN A 104 8.24 -8.87 3.49
CA GLN A 104 7.21 -7.84 3.51
C GLN A 104 7.32 -6.94 4.77
N MET A 105 7.56 -7.52 5.95
CA MET A 105 7.82 -6.76 7.18
C MET A 105 9.09 -5.92 7.09
N GLN A 106 10.18 -6.49 6.56
CA GLN A 106 11.45 -5.76 6.40
C GLN A 106 11.30 -4.56 5.46
N LEU A 107 10.53 -4.71 4.38
CA LEU A 107 10.22 -3.61 3.45
C LEU A 107 9.42 -2.48 4.12
N LEU A 108 8.52 -2.80 5.07
CA LEU A 108 7.82 -1.76 5.86
C LEU A 108 8.76 -1.02 6.81
N VAL A 109 9.74 -1.69 7.41
CA VAL A 109 10.78 -1.02 8.22
C VAL A 109 11.64 -0.10 7.35
N GLN A 110 12.00 -0.54 6.15
CA GLN A 110 12.71 0.31 5.20
C GLN A 110 11.86 1.49 4.72
N ALA A 111 10.56 1.28 4.53
CA ALA A 111 9.60 2.32 4.18
C ALA A 111 9.62 3.46 5.21
N SER A 112 9.60 3.15 6.51
CA SER A 112 9.62 4.19 7.54
C SER A 112 10.89 5.04 7.48
N ALA A 113 12.05 4.42 7.24
CA ALA A 113 13.30 5.15 7.05
C ALA A 113 13.25 6.08 5.83
N MET A 114 12.71 5.61 4.70
CA MET A 114 12.53 6.43 3.48
C MET A 114 11.57 7.60 3.71
N MET A 115 10.52 7.39 4.50
CA MET A 115 9.54 8.42 4.86
C MET A 115 10.11 9.50 5.78
N ALA A 116 11.17 9.19 6.54
CA ALA A 116 11.89 10.19 7.33
C ALA A 116 12.77 11.12 6.47
N GLU A 117 13.26 10.64 5.33
CA GLU A 117 14.16 11.38 4.44
C GLU A 117 13.43 12.16 3.34
N SER A 118 12.27 11.69 2.91
CA SER A 118 11.50 12.24 1.79
C SER A 118 10.02 12.27 2.09
N ARG A 119 9.31 13.24 1.51
CA ARG A 119 7.86 13.34 1.63
C ARG A 119 7.17 12.28 0.78
N PHE A 120 6.64 11.26 1.44
CA PHE A 120 5.69 10.32 0.86
C PHE A 120 4.27 10.74 1.24
N ALA A 121 3.39 10.83 0.25
CA ALA A 121 1.96 11.03 0.46
C ALA A 121 1.22 9.68 0.55
N LEU A 122 1.78 8.63 -0.07
CA LEU A 122 1.14 7.34 -0.27
C LEU A 122 2.07 6.17 0.02
N VAL A 123 1.64 5.22 0.86
CA VAL A 123 2.24 3.88 0.96
C VAL A 123 1.20 2.84 0.61
N ILE A 124 1.59 1.93 -0.28
CA ILE A 124 0.79 0.89 -0.86
C ILE A 124 1.38 -0.47 -0.55
N VAL A 125 0.53 -1.42 -0.14
CA VAL A 125 0.87 -2.86 -0.11
C VAL A 125 -0.18 -3.66 -0.85
N ASP A 126 0.16 -4.22 -2.02
CA ASP A 126 -0.73 -4.98 -2.92
C ASP A 126 -0.21 -6.41 -3.12
N SER A 127 -0.76 -7.46 -2.49
CA SER A 127 -1.80 -7.51 -1.45
C SER A 127 -1.20 -7.84 -0.09
N ALA A 128 -1.63 -7.16 0.95
CA ALA A 128 -0.97 -7.17 2.25
C ALA A 128 -1.02 -8.49 3.02
N THR A 129 -2.02 -9.34 2.77
CA THR A 129 -2.16 -10.64 3.46
C THR A 129 -1.81 -11.82 2.58
N ALA A 130 -1.53 -11.62 1.29
CA ALA A 130 -1.31 -12.70 0.34
C ALA A 130 -0.15 -13.61 0.76
N LEU A 131 0.99 -13.03 1.16
CA LEU A 131 2.17 -13.79 1.58
C LEU A 131 1.95 -14.51 2.91
N PHE A 132 1.24 -13.91 3.86
CA PHE A 132 0.87 -14.58 5.12
C PHE A 132 -0.07 -15.78 4.90
N ARG A 133 -0.94 -15.74 3.88
CA ARG A 133 -1.78 -16.90 3.53
C ARG A 133 -0.95 -18.04 2.92
N THR A 134 0.07 -17.71 2.14
CA THR A 134 0.97 -18.68 1.51
C THR A 134 1.92 -19.31 2.52
N ASP A 135 2.56 -18.49 3.35
CA ASP A 135 3.59 -18.94 4.31
C ASP A 135 3.00 -19.76 5.46
N TYR A 136 1.79 -19.40 5.91
CA TYR A 136 1.09 -20.07 7.01
C TYR A 136 -0.13 -20.83 6.51
N SER A 137 0.14 -21.96 5.84
CA SER A 137 -0.88 -22.80 5.23
C SER A 137 -1.40 -23.91 6.16
N GLY A 138 -2.71 -24.16 6.14
CA GLY A 138 -3.36 -25.20 6.95
C GLY A 138 -3.88 -24.74 8.32
N ARG A 139 -4.68 -25.60 8.98
CA ARG A 139 -5.35 -25.25 10.25
C ARG A 139 -4.41 -25.18 11.46
N GLY A 140 -3.30 -25.92 11.44
CA GLY A 140 -2.30 -25.91 12.52
C GLY A 140 -1.55 -24.58 12.65
N GLU A 141 -1.38 -23.88 11.53
CA GLU A 141 -0.67 -22.61 11.45
C GLU A 141 -1.58 -21.39 11.70
N LEU A 142 -2.87 -21.61 11.98
CA LEU A 142 -3.83 -20.51 12.12
C LEU A 142 -3.42 -19.55 13.24
N ALA A 143 -3.00 -20.07 14.39
CA ALA A 143 -2.59 -19.24 15.52
C ALA A 143 -1.33 -18.42 15.21
N ALA A 144 -0.31 -19.05 14.61
CA ALA A 144 0.93 -18.38 14.21
C ALA A 144 0.65 -17.28 13.19
N ARG A 145 -0.17 -17.57 12.16
CA ARG A 145 -0.60 -16.58 11.17
C ARG A 145 -1.29 -15.38 11.81
N GLN A 146 -2.21 -15.61 12.75
CA GLN A 146 -2.92 -14.51 13.42
C GLN A 146 -1.98 -13.66 14.26
N GLN A 147 -0.96 -14.25 14.89
CA GLN A 147 0.06 -13.50 15.64
C GLN A 147 0.91 -12.62 14.71
N GLU A 148 1.39 -13.17 13.59
CA GLU A 148 2.20 -12.39 12.65
C GLU A 148 1.40 -11.31 11.92
N LEU A 149 0.15 -11.60 11.54
CA LEU A 149 -0.76 -10.59 11.00
C LEU A 149 -1.04 -9.47 12.00
N ALA A 150 -1.23 -9.80 13.29
CA ALA A 150 -1.43 -8.78 14.32
C ALA A 150 -0.21 -7.86 14.47
N LYS A 151 1.01 -8.42 14.41
CA LYS A 151 2.25 -7.62 14.40
C LYS A 151 2.32 -6.73 13.16
N TYR A 152 2.01 -7.28 11.99
CA TYR A 152 2.00 -6.56 10.72
C TYR A 152 1.02 -5.36 10.76
N VAL A 153 -0.21 -5.58 11.21
CA VAL A 153 -1.23 -4.51 11.35
C VAL A 153 -0.81 -3.46 12.37
N ALA A 154 -0.29 -3.88 13.53
CA ALA A 154 0.21 -2.92 14.52
C ALA A 154 1.36 -2.05 13.97
N TRP A 155 2.22 -2.63 13.14
CA TRP A 155 3.33 -1.90 12.51
C TRP A 155 2.83 -0.88 11.49
N THR A 156 1.85 -1.25 10.66
CA THR A 156 1.26 -0.31 9.70
C THR A 156 0.44 0.77 10.40
N GLU A 157 -0.20 0.48 11.53
CA GLU A 157 -0.91 1.46 12.36
C GLU A 157 0.07 2.51 12.89
N GLY A 158 1.19 2.06 13.49
CA GLY A 158 2.24 2.95 13.97
C GLY A 158 2.90 3.77 12.84
N LEU A 159 3.10 3.16 11.67
CA LEU A 159 3.56 3.88 10.48
C LEU A 159 2.55 4.96 10.05
N SER A 160 1.25 4.65 10.12
CA SER A 160 0.20 5.59 9.75
C SER A 160 0.10 6.77 10.71
N ALA A 161 0.29 6.54 12.00
CA ALA A 161 0.27 7.58 13.02
C ALA A 161 1.55 8.45 13.04
N GLY A 162 2.57 8.11 12.26
CA GLY A 162 3.89 8.76 12.33
C GLY A 162 4.67 8.39 13.60
N GLU A 163 4.30 7.30 14.26
CA GLU A 163 4.93 6.80 15.49
C GLU A 163 6.06 5.79 15.21
N ALA A 164 6.20 5.35 13.94
CA ALA A 164 7.27 4.47 13.50
C ALA A 164 8.56 5.26 13.19
N CYS A 165 9.33 5.62 14.22
CA CYS A 165 10.72 6.07 14.11
C CYS A 165 11.59 5.42 15.18
#